data_AF-A0A1F2VIA9-F1
#
_entry.id   AF-A0A1F2VIA9-F1
#
_cell.length_a   1.000
_cell.length_b   1.000
_cell.length_c   1.000
_cell.angle_alpha   90.00
_cell.angle_beta   90.00
_cell.angle_gamma   90.00
#
_symmetry.space_group_name_H-M   'P 1'
#
loop_
_entity.id
_entity.type
_entity.pdbx_description
1 polymer ?
#
loop_
_entity_poly.entity_id
_entity_poly.type
_entity_poly.pdbx_seq_one_letter_code
_entity_poly.pdbx_strand_id
1 'polypeptide(L)'
;MLRRVLAAPATAAAKKPAAAPAALDNATCLGCHGNEGFSMPGPDGRPRPLHVVKEKFELSVHAKRRCVECHQDITEIPHKKTGPIKVSCVQCHQALWKTAQDEGKSGEQQYQRLGVVVKQIERYMKSVHARPSREDQSRTNATCYNCHDAHYVYPLGSTGRADWRMSIPLVCGKCHEKQREVYRSSVHGKEVLQKGNPAAAICSDCHTTHDIESPAVESAKLAIVKNCGGCHTESFRTYTETYHGQVHKLGYTYTAKCYDCHGGHTVQRASDPASRVHPDNRLATCQQCHKNASKGFVSFEPHATTHDFERYPHVWLAAKFMIALLLGVFLFFWTHTALWFYREYRDRKEGKARPHVAGVELHAQGRQFQRFGPVWRLAHLVFAVSVMTLVLTGMAVFFAETDWAKIVVAMFGSPKVAAVAHRTAAAIMLGIFFVHLVYLLGRIGRSWRSFKWFGPVSLVPNWQDLKDIIAMFEWFIGRRPRPQFDRWTYWEKFDYWAVFWGMAIIGGSGFMLAVPEATASVLPGWVFNVATIVHGEEAVLAAVFLFTVHFFNNHFRPDKFPLDTVMFTGAVPLEEFRREHALEYQRLKQSGELEKHLVDAPSRPMTIGSTILGFVLISIGLILLVLVLAGFLGRAG
;
A
#
# COMPACT_ATOMS: atom_id res chain seq x y z
N MET A 1 -66.16 -30.34 -27.01
CA MET A 1 -67.35 -29.86 -27.76
C MET A 1 -67.14 -28.39 -28.12
N LEU A 2 -67.65 -27.99 -29.29
CA LEU A 2 -67.69 -26.65 -29.90
C LEU A 2 -66.44 -26.17 -30.69
N ARG A 3 -66.49 -26.54 -31.98
CA ARG A 3 -65.86 -25.91 -33.16
C ARG A 3 -66.14 -24.40 -33.22
N ARG A 4 -65.15 -23.60 -33.64
CA ARG A 4 -65.30 -22.34 -34.40
C ARG A 4 -64.07 -22.17 -35.31
N VAL A 5 -64.19 -22.60 -36.57
CA VAL A 5 -64.33 -21.77 -37.79
C VAL A 5 -63.08 -20.93 -38.09
N LEU A 6 -62.32 -21.43 -39.08
CA LEU A 6 -61.23 -20.73 -39.79
C LEU A 6 -61.82 -19.63 -40.67
N ALA A 7 -61.28 -18.40 -40.54
CA ALA A 7 -61.44 -17.34 -41.52
C ALA A 7 -60.04 -16.88 -41.95
N ALA A 8 -59.75 -16.98 -43.25
CA ALA A 8 -58.53 -16.50 -43.86
C ALA A 8 -58.46 -14.96 -43.83
N PRO A 9 -57.29 -14.34 -43.57
CA PRO A 9 -57.14 -12.90 -43.67
C PRO A 9 -57.10 -12.48 -45.15
N ALA A 10 -57.92 -11.50 -45.49
CA ALA A 10 -57.88 -10.80 -46.76
C ALA A 10 -56.51 -10.12 -46.96
N THR A 11 -55.92 -10.31 -48.12
CA THR A 11 -54.70 -9.66 -48.58
C THR A 11 -54.96 -8.15 -48.76
N ALA A 12 -54.60 -7.35 -47.76
CA ALA A 12 -54.48 -5.91 -47.92
C ALA A 12 -53.29 -5.62 -48.85
N ALA A 13 -53.58 -5.11 -50.04
CA ALA A 13 -52.58 -4.64 -50.99
C ALA A 13 -51.65 -3.63 -50.30
N ALA A 14 -50.35 -3.94 -50.28
CA ALA A 14 -49.31 -3.04 -49.80
C ALA A 14 -49.34 -1.75 -50.63
N LYS A 15 -49.79 -0.65 -50.02
CA LYS A 15 -49.51 0.69 -50.54
C LYS A 15 -47.99 0.86 -50.59
N LYS A 16 -47.44 1.05 -51.79
CA LYS A 16 -46.08 1.55 -52.02
C LYS A 16 -45.82 2.69 -51.02
N PRO A 17 -44.71 2.69 -50.26
CA PRO A 17 -44.37 3.85 -49.46
C PRO A 17 -44.22 5.05 -50.41
N ALA A 18 -44.94 6.12 -50.11
CA ALA A 18 -44.72 7.41 -50.74
C ALA A 18 -43.23 7.75 -50.57
N ALA A 19 -42.60 8.22 -51.65
CA ALA A 19 -41.22 8.66 -51.63
C ALA A 19 -41.00 9.62 -50.46
N ALA A 20 -39.98 9.33 -49.64
CA ALA A 20 -39.60 10.20 -48.53
C ALA A 20 -39.32 11.61 -49.08
N PRO A 21 -39.80 12.68 -48.41
CA PRO A 21 -39.45 14.05 -48.80
C PRO A 21 -37.93 14.17 -48.87
N ALA A 22 -37.42 14.85 -49.90
CA ALA A 22 -35.99 15.10 -50.06
C ALA A 22 -35.42 15.62 -48.74
N ALA A 23 -34.51 14.86 -48.14
CA ALA A 23 -34.05 15.15 -46.80
C ALA A 23 -33.26 16.46 -46.82
N LEU A 24 -33.65 17.40 -45.94
CA LEU A 24 -32.96 18.68 -45.76
C LEU A 24 -31.46 18.46 -45.58
N ASP A 25 -30.65 19.13 -46.38
CA ASP A 25 -29.20 19.01 -46.37
C ASP A 25 -28.55 20.11 -45.52
N ASN A 26 -27.26 19.93 -45.19
CA ASN A 26 -26.52 20.90 -44.38
C ASN A 26 -26.35 22.24 -45.10
N ALA A 27 -26.25 22.24 -46.43
CA ALA A 27 -26.10 23.45 -47.22
C ALA A 27 -27.32 24.37 -47.05
N THR A 28 -28.53 23.81 -47.06
CA THR A 28 -29.76 24.58 -46.82
C THR A 28 -29.79 25.18 -45.43
N CYS A 29 -29.38 24.43 -44.40
CA CYS A 29 -29.30 24.97 -43.02
C CYS A 29 -28.26 26.09 -42.90
N LEU A 30 -27.08 25.89 -43.51
CA LEU A 30 -25.98 26.86 -43.49
C LEU A 30 -26.28 28.12 -44.34
N GLY A 31 -27.26 28.09 -45.24
CA GLY A 31 -27.69 29.29 -45.96
C GLY A 31 -28.16 30.43 -45.03
N CYS A 32 -28.70 30.08 -43.86
CA CYS A 32 -29.05 31.04 -42.81
C CYS A 32 -28.07 30.96 -41.62
N HIS A 33 -27.80 29.76 -41.11
CA HIS A 33 -26.96 29.56 -39.93
C HIS A 33 -25.47 29.75 -40.18
N GLY A 34 -25.01 29.72 -41.43
CA GLY A 34 -23.62 29.99 -41.80
C GLY A 34 -23.27 31.48 -41.86
N ASN A 35 -24.26 32.37 -41.74
CA ASN A 35 -24.03 33.82 -41.85
C ASN A 35 -23.50 34.40 -40.55
N GLU A 36 -22.38 35.14 -40.60
CA GLU A 36 -21.79 35.77 -39.42
C GLU A 36 -22.77 36.72 -38.72
N GLY A 37 -22.78 36.71 -37.39
CA GLY A 37 -23.71 37.53 -36.60
C GLY A 37 -25.16 37.04 -36.57
N PHE A 38 -25.50 35.94 -37.28
CA PHE A 38 -26.86 35.41 -37.27
C PHE A 38 -27.30 35.06 -35.85
N SER A 39 -28.41 35.67 -35.41
CA SER A 39 -28.93 35.56 -34.04
C SER A 39 -30.44 35.75 -34.02
N MET A 40 -31.08 35.26 -32.96
CA MET A 40 -32.50 35.52 -32.67
C MET A 40 -32.68 35.91 -31.20
N PRO A 41 -33.73 36.68 -30.85
CA PRO A 41 -34.07 36.93 -29.45
C PRO A 41 -34.25 35.63 -28.67
N GLY A 42 -33.56 35.52 -27.54
CA GLY A 42 -33.70 34.43 -26.58
C GLY A 42 -34.97 34.57 -25.73
N PRO A 43 -35.26 33.58 -24.87
CA PRO A 43 -36.41 33.62 -23.95
C PRO A 43 -36.37 34.82 -22.98
N ASP A 44 -35.18 35.36 -22.72
CA ASP A 44 -34.89 36.52 -21.87
C ASP A 44 -34.77 37.84 -22.66
N GLY A 45 -35.08 37.82 -23.96
CA GLY A 45 -34.99 38.98 -24.85
C GLY A 45 -33.58 39.31 -25.33
N ARG A 46 -32.54 38.63 -24.82
CA ARG A 46 -31.14 38.87 -25.26
C ARG A 46 -30.87 38.17 -26.60
N PRO A 47 -30.02 38.74 -27.48
CA PRO A 47 -29.67 38.08 -28.74
C PRO A 47 -28.93 36.77 -28.46
N ARG A 48 -29.52 35.66 -28.92
CA ARG A 48 -28.90 34.33 -28.89
C ARG A 48 -28.21 34.09 -30.24
N PRO A 49 -26.87 33.94 -30.28
CA PRO A 49 -26.18 33.62 -31.52
C PRO A 49 -26.60 32.23 -32.01
N LEU A 50 -26.89 32.15 -33.31
CA LEU A 50 -27.28 30.94 -34.03
C LEU A 50 -26.31 30.59 -35.16
N HIS A 51 -25.23 31.37 -35.29
CA HIS A 51 -24.20 31.18 -36.29
C HIS A 51 -23.41 29.88 -36.07
N VAL A 52 -23.18 29.14 -37.15
CA VAL A 52 -22.37 27.93 -37.24
C VAL A 52 -21.28 28.15 -38.30
N VAL A 53 -20.02 28.08 -37.88
CA VAL A 53 -18.86 28.19 -38.75
C VAL A 53 -18.67 26.86 -39.47
N LYS A 54 -18.96 26.84 -40.77
CA LYS A 54 -18.92 25.65 -41.61
C LYS A 54 -17.57 24.94 -41.52
N GLU A 55 -16.49 25.69 -41.65
CA GLU A 55 -15.11 25.16 -41.69
C GLU A 55 -14.74 24.49 -40.37
N LYS A 56 -15.22 25.03 -39.23
CA LYS A 56 -15.01 24.40 -37.91
C LYS A 56 -15.87 23.15 -37.73
N PHE A 57 -17.10 23.15 -38.26
CA PHE A 57 -17.97 21.99 -38.20
C PHE A 57 -17.42 20.83 -39.03
N GLU A 58 -16.82 21.11 -40.19
CA GLU A 58 -16.19 20.09 -41.05
C GLU A 58 -15.00 19.38 -40.38
N LEU A 59 -14.37 20.01 -39.37
CA LEU A 59 -13.32 19.42 -38.55
C LEU A 59 -13.86 18.61 -37.35
N SER A 60 -15.17 18.61 -37.13
CA SER A 60 -15.82 17.89 -36.04
C SER A 60 -15.88 16.39 -36.30
N VAL A 61 -15.86 15.57 -35.24
CA VAL A 61 -16.14 14.12 -35.33
C VAL A 61 -17.56 13.83 -35.84
N HIS A 62 -18.44 14.83 -35.82
CA HIS A 62 -19.79 14.76 -36.35
C HIS A 62 -19.95 15.37 -37.76
N ALA A 63 -18.86 15.77 -38.44
CA ALA A 63 -18.91 16.46 -39.73
C ALA A 63 -19.72 15.72 -40.82
N LYS A 64 -19.73 14.39 -40.79
CA LYS A 64 -20.47 13.54 -41.73
C LYS A 64 -21.98 13.45 -41.44
N ARG A 65 -22.46 14.03 -40.34
CA ARG A 65 -23.87 13.99 -39.93
C ARG A 65 -24.63 15.16 -40.55
N ARG A 66 -25.90 14.92 -40.89
CA ARG A 66 -26.79 16.01 -41.30
C ARG A 66 -27.32 16.77 -40.09
N CYS A 67 -27.56 18.08 -40.22
CA CYS A 67 -28.11 18.92 -39.16
C CYS A 67 -29.42 18.32 -38.61
N VAL A 68 -30.30 17.83 -39.49
CA VAL A 68 -31.58 17.20 -39.12
C VAL A 68 -31.46 15.83 -38.45
N GLU A 69 -30.28 15.19 -38.44
CA GLU A 69 -30.06 13.97 -37.64
C GLU A 69 -29.99 14.29 -36.14
N CYS A 70 -29.58 15.51 -35.78
CA CYS A 70 -29.58 16.02 -34.41
C CYS A 70 -30.81 16.91 -34.15
N HIS A 71 -31.14 17.82 -35.07
CA HIS A 71 -32.30 18.71 -35.02
C HIS A 71 -33.55 18.03 -35.60
N GLN A 72 -33.94 16.90 -35.01
CA GLN A 72 -35.00 16.02 -35.53
C GLN A 72 -36.39 16.68 -35.57
N ASP A 73 -36.59 17.76 -34.79
CA ASP A 73 -37.82 18.53 -34.78
C ASP A 73 -37.96 19.47 -36.01
N ILE A 74 -36.93 19.59 -36.85
CA ILE A 74 -36.94 20.44 -38.05
C ILE A 74 -37.30 19.61 -39.27
N THR A 75 -38.50 19.85 -39.81
CA THR A 75 -39.06 19.12 -40.96
C THR A 75 -39.36 19.99 -42.18
N GLU A 76 -39.31 21.32 -42.05
CA GLU A 76 -39.58 22.30 -43.12
C GLU A 76 -38.61 23.50 -43.02
N ILE A 77 -38.29 24.16 -44.14
CA ILE A 77 -37.48 25.40 -44.18
C ILE A 77 -38.21 26.46 -45.03
N PRO A 78 -38.41 27.71 -44.55
CA PRO A 78 -38.05 28.22 -43.22
C PRO A 78 -38.79 27.49 -42.09
N HIS A 79 -38.06 27.04 -41.08
CA HIS A 79 -38.67 26.27 -39.99
C HIS A 79 -39.47 27.19 -39.07
N LYS A 80 -40.61 26.70 -38.56
CA LYS A 80 -41.39 27.42 -37.54
C LYS A 80 -40.55 27.69 -36.28
N LYS A 81 -40.99 28.62 -35.43
CA LYS A 81 -40.41 28.80 -34.10
C LYS A 81 -40.55 27.50 -33.32
N THR A 82 -39.47 26.75 -33.24
CA THR A 82 -39.37 25.56 -32.41
C THR A 82 -39.21 25.99 -30.96
N GLY A 83 -39.78 25.21 -30.04
CA GLY A 83 -39.50 25.34 -28.60
C GLY A 83 -38.02 25.05 -28.27
N PRO A 84 -37.67 24.75 -27.01
CA PRO A 84 -36.29 24.38 -26.66
C PRO A 84 -35.84 23.19 -27.52
N ILE A 85 -34.69 23.36 -28.18
CA ILE A 85 -34.09 22.36 -29.08
C ILE A 85 -33.82 21.07 -28.29
N LYS A 86 -34.42 19.95 -28.73
CA LYS A 86 -34.30 18.64 -28.06
C LYS A 86 -33.20 17.78 -28.70
N VAL A 87 -31.95 18.24 -28.68
CA VAL A 87 -30.81 17.41 -29.12
C VAL A 87 -30.32 16.53 -27.98
N SER A 88 -30.39 15.21 -28.13
CA SER A 88 -29.91 14.25 -27.14
C SER A 88 -28.65 13.51 -27.61
N CYS A 89 -27.50 13.95 -27.12
CA CYS A 89 -26.22 13.27 -27.39
C CYS A 89 -26.25 11.83 -26.86
N VAL A 90 -26.81 11.63 -25.66
CA VAL A 90 -26.84 10.34 -24.96
C VAL A 90 -27.67 9.31 -25.73
N GLN A 91 -28.90 9.66 -26.11
CA GLN A 91 -29.79 8.75 -26.84
C GLN A 91 -29.20 8.35 -28.19
N CYS A 92 -28.63 9.32 -28.94
CA CYS A 92 -28.02 9.03 -30.23
C CYS A 92 -26.83 8.07 -30.09
N HIS A 93 -25.88 8.35 -29.19
CA HIS A 93 -24.71 7.48 -29.00
C HIS A 93 -25.09 6.09 -28.49
N GLN A 94 -26.05 5.98 -27.57
CA GLN A 94 -26.53 4.68 -27.07
C GLN A 94 -27.26 3.87 -28.15
N ALA A 95 -28.11 4.51 -28.95
CA ALA A 95 -28.81 3.85 -30.05
C ALA A 95 -27.83 3.32 -31.10
N LEU A 96 -26.89 4.16 -31.54
CA LEU A 96 -25.86 3.75 -32.51
C LEU A 96 -24.98 2.61 -31.97
N TRP A 97 -24.64 2.64 -30.69
CA TRP A 97 -23.84 1.58 -30.07
C TRP A 97 -24.62 0.28 -29.96
N LYS A 98 -25.89 0.33 -29.56
CA LYS A 98 -26.77 -0.83 -29.52
C LYS A 98 -26.92 -1.46 -30.91
N THR A 99 -27.17 -0.66 -31.94
CA THR A 99 -27.22 -1.16 -33.32
C THR A 99 -25.91 -1.86 -33.72
N ALA A 100 -24.76 -1.27 -33.39
CA ALA A 100 -23.47 -1.92 -33.67
C ALA A 100 -23.27 -3.23 -32.90
N GLN A 101 -23.83 -3.36 -31.69
CA GLN A 101 -23.82 -4.61 -30.93
C GLN A 101 -24.75 -5.66 -31.53
N ASP A 102 -26.00 -5.27 -31.85
CA ASP A 102 -27.02 -6.14 -32.42
C ASP A 102 -26.58 -6.69 -33.79
N GLU A 103 -25.84 -5.89 -34.59
CA GLU A 103 -25.28 -6.29 -35.88
C GLU A 103 -23.94 -7.05 -35.77
N GLY A 104 -23.42 -7.29 -34.56
CA GLY A 104 -22.12 -7.96 -34.35
C GLY A 104 -20.89 -7.14 -34.77
N LYS A 105 -21.04 -5.84 -35.02
CA LYS A 105 -19.99 -4.92 -35.52
C LYS A 105 -19.25 -4.16 -34.42
N SER A 106 -19.61 -4.35 -33.15
CA SER A 106 -19.02 -3.61 -32.02
C SER A 106 -17.50 -3.74 -31.88
N GLY A 107 -16.88 -4.79 -32.45
CA GLY A 107 -15.42 -4.97 -32.49
C GLY A 107 -14.70 -4.24 -33.64
N GLU A 108 -15.43 -3.72 -34.63
CA GLU A 108 -14.85 -3.03 -35.78
C GLU A 108 -14.25 -1.67 -35.38
N GLN A 109 -13.15 -1.29 -36.03
CA GLN A 109 -12.39 -0.08 -35.74
C GLN A 109 -13.25 1.20 -35.74
N GLN A 110 -14.24 1.28 -36.63
CA GLN A 110 -15.14 2.43 -36.74
C GLN A 110 -16.07 2.61 -35.53
N TYR A 111 -16.36 1.56 -34.75
CA TYR A 111 -17.23 1.61 -33.57
C TYR A 111 -16.45 1.65 -32.25
N GLN A 112 -15.15 1.35 -32.23
CA GLN A 112 -14.34 1.37 -30.99
C GLN A 112 -14.45 2.70 -30.24
N ARG A 113 -14.37 3.84 -30.95
CA ARG A 113 -14.50 5.15 -30.32
C ARG A 113 -15.91 5.39 -29.78
N LEU A 114 -16.94 4.90 -30.45
CA LEU A 114 -18.32 5.00 -30.00
C LEU A 114 -18.53 4.24 -28.68
N GLY A 115 -17.97 3.04 -28.55
CA GLY A 115 -18.00 2.27 -27.29
C GLY A 115 -17.32 3.02 -26.13
N VAL A 116 -16.19 3.68 -26.40
CA VAL A 116 -15.53 4.54 -25.39
C VAL A 116 -16.45 5.70 -24.99
N VAL A 117 -17.11 6.37 -25.94
CA VAL A 117 -18.03 7.49 -25.65
C VAL A 117 -19.21 7.01 -24.81
N VAL A 118 -19.82 5.86 -25.12
CA VAL A 118 -20.91 5.29 -24.30
C VAL A 118 -20.44 4.98 -22.89
N LYS A 119 -19.23 4.42 -22.72
CA LYS A 119 -18.65 4.23 -21.38
C LYS A 119 -18.40 5.54 -20.64
N GLN A 120 -18.02 6.63 -21.33
CA GLN A 120 -17.90 7.95 -20.70
C GLN A 120 -19.27 8.53 -20.34
N ILE A 121 -20.30 8.29 -21.14
CA ILE A 121 -21.69 8.65 -20.82
C ILE A 121 -22.09 7.96 -19.51
N GLU A 122 -21.85 6.66 -19.36
CA GLU A 122 -22.16 5.91 -18.13
C GLU A 122 -21.46 6.49 -16.90
N ARG A 123 -20.18 6.88 -17.03
CA ARG A 123 -19.44 7.58 -15.97
C ARG A 123 -20.06 8.93 -15.66
N TYR A 124 -20.37 9.71 -16.69
CA TYR A 124 -20.95 11.04 -16.53
C TYR A 124 -22.28 10.96 -15.78
N MET A 125 -23.12 9.97 -16.10
CA MET A 125 -24.40 9.74 -15.41
C MET A 125 -24.24 9.44 -13.92
N LYS A 126 -23.07 8.95 -13.47
CA LYS A 126 -22.74 8.72 -12.04
C LYS A 126 -22.13 9.94 -11.36
N SER A 127 -21.57 10.86 -12.15
CA SER A 127 -20.91 12.07 -11.66
C SER A 127 -21.86 13.05 -10.97
N VAL A 128 -21.31 14.00 -10.22
CA VAL A 128 -22.10 15.10 -9.63
C VAL A 128 -22.71 16.02 -10.70
N HIS A 129 -22.14 16.07 -11.90
CA HIS A 129 -22.60 16.94 -12.98
C HIS A 129 -23.91 16.46 -13.63
N ALA A 130 -24.14 15.15 -13.68
CA ALA A 130 -25.39 14.60 -14.21
C ALA A 130 -26.56 14.63 -13.22
N ARG A 131 -26.31 14.96 -11.95
CA ARG A 131 -27.38 15.08 -10.95
C ARG A 131 -28.25 16.31 -11.22
N PRO A 132 -29.55 16.29 -10.85
CA PRO A 132 -30.40 17.45 -10.90
C PRO A 132 -29.78 18.65 -10.17
N SER A 133 -29.93 19.84 -10.73
CA SER A 133 -29.48 21.06 -10.09
C SER A 133 -30.28 21.32 -8.82
N ARG A 134 -29.62 21.93 -7.82
CA ARG A 134 -30.28 22.36 -6.59
C ARG A 134 -31.23 23.54 -6.82
N GLU A 135 -30.92 24.39 -7.79
CA GLU A 135 -31.71 25.58 -8.13
C GLU A 135 -32.89 25.25 -9.04
N ASP A 136 -32.69 24.30 -9.96
CA ASP A 136 -33.71 23.87 -10.92
C ASP A 136 -33.59 22.36 -11.16
N GLN A 137 -34.45 21.57 -10.50
CA GLN A 137 -34.45 20.11 -10.61
C GLN A 137 -34.83 19.61 -12.01
N SER A 138 -35.33 20.48 -12.90
CA SER A 138 -35.60 20.11 -14.30
C SER A 138 -34.33 20.04 -15.16
N ARG A 139 -33.18 20.48 -14.64
CA ARG A 139 -31.89 20.50 -15.34
C ARG A 139 -30.82 19.76 -14.56
N THR A 140 -29.80 19.25 -15.25
CA THR A 140 -28.60 18.73 -14.59
C THR A 140 -27.64 19.86 -14.21
N ASN A 141 -26.70 19.60 -13.29
CA ASN A 141 -25.70 20.60 -12.88
C ASN A 141 -24.79 21.06 -14.05
N ALA A 142 -24.45 20.15 -14.96
CA ALA A 142 -23.83 20.48 -16.25
C ALA A 142 -24.20 19.39 -17.26
N THR A 143 -24.38 19.75 -18.53
CA THR A 143 -24.68 18.83 -19.64
C THR A 143 -23.46 18.66 -20.57
N CYS A 144 -23.52 17.70 -21.50
CA CYS A 144 -22.42 17.44 -22.43
C CYS A 144 -21.98 18.70 -23.19
N TYR A 145 -22.91 19.54 -23.65
CA TYR A 145 -22.61 20.77 -24.41
C TYR A 145 -22.18 21.96 -23.53
N ASN A 146 -22.16 21.81 -22.20
CA ASN A 146 -21.53 22.78 -21.32
C ASN A 146 -20.01 22.57 -21.23
N CYS A 147 -19.55 21.34 -21.46
CA CYS A 147 -18.13 20.95 -21.42
C CYS A 147 -17.54 20.78 -22.83
N HIS A 148 -18.31 20.20 -23.74
CA HIS A 148 -18.02 20.09 -25.17
C HIS A 148 -18.78 21.16 -25.94
N ASP A 149 -18.31 21.53 -27.12
CA ASP A 149 -19.14 22.34 -28.01
C ASP A 149 -20.23 21.45 -28.64
N ALA A 150 -21.41 22.02 -28.93
CA ALA A 150 -22.51 21.29 -29.56
C ALA A 150 -22.21 20.92 -31.03
N HIS A 151 -21.45 21.76 -31.74
CA HIS A 151 -21.10 21.57 -33.15
C HIS A 151 -19.63 21.19 -33.35
N TYR A 152 -18.73 21.70 -32.50
CA TYR A 152 -17.27 21.59 -32.70
C TYR A 152 -16.59 20.62 -31.72
N VAL A 153 -16.71 19.31 -31.98
CA VAL A 153 -16.05 18.27 -31.18
C VAL A 153 -14.91 17.67 -31.99
N TYR A 154 -13.67 17.96 -31.62
CA TYR A 154 -12.50 17.60 -32.43
C TYR A 154 -11.95 16.18 -32.15
N PRO A 155 -11.40 15.49 -33.17
CA PRO A 155 -10.81 14.16 -33.03
C PRO A 155 -9.51 14.19 -32.22
N LEU A 156 -9.14 13.03 -31.65
CA LEU A 156 -7.87 12.87 -30.94
C LEU A 156 -6.68 13.17 -31.86
N GLY A 157 -5.66 13.84 -31.32
CA GLY A 157 -4.45 14.22 -32.06
C GLY A 157 -4.59 15.44 -32.97
N SER A 158 -5.79 16.01 -33.13
CA SER A 158 -5.98 17.23 -33.92
C SER A 158 -5.55 18.49 -33.17
N THR A 159 -5.18 19.53 -33.94
CA THR A 159 -4.89 20.87 -33.42
C THR A 159 -6.09 21.46 -32.68
N GLY A 160 -7.30 21.36 -33.24
CA GLY A 160 -8.52 21.83 -32.59
C GLY A 160 -8.78 21.15 -31.23
N ARG A 161 -8.39 19.87 -31.07
CA ARG A 161 -8.46 19.18 -29.78
C ARG A 161 -7.42 19.71 -28.78
N ALA A 162 -6.21 20.02 -29.23
CA ALA A 162 -5.16 20.64 -28.42
C ALA A 162 -5.58 22.04 -27.96
N ASP A 163 -6.15 22.85 -28.85
CA ASP A 163 -6.66 24.18 -28.53
C ASP A 163 -7.83 24.10 -27.53
N TRP A 164 -8.76 23.17 -27.76
CA TRP A 164 -9.86 22.92 -26.81
C TRP A 164 -9.33 22.52 -25.43
N ARG A 165 -8.29 21.69 -25.36
CA ARG A 165 -7.66 21.31 -24.08
C ARG A 165 -7.17 22.55 -23.33
N MET A 166 -6.47 23.46 -24.00
CA MET A 166 -5.99 24.70 -23.40
C MET A 166 -7.13 25.62 -22.92
N SER A 167 -8.32 25.49 -23.51
CA SER A 167 -9.50 26.24 -23.08
C SER A 167 -10.23 25.64 -21.85
N ILE A 168 -9.90 24.42 -21.41
CA ILE A 168 -10.61 23.73 -20.31
C ILE A 168 -10.73 24.58 -19.03
N PRO A 169 -9.70 25.30 -18.55
CA PRO A 169 -9.83 26.15 -17.37
C PRO A 169 -10.93 27.21 -17.51
N LEU A 170 -11.17 27.70 -18.73
CA LEU A 170 -12.26 28.64 -19.03
C LEU A 170 -13.61 27.92 -19.08
N VAL A 171 -13.66 26.71 -19.65
CA VAL A 171 -14.88 25.89 -19.72
C VAL A 171 -15.39 25.54 -18.32
N CYS A 172 -14.55 24.96 -17.47
CA CYS A 172 -14.91 24.64 -16.09
C CYS A 172 -15.22 25.91 -15.29
N GLY A 173 -14.47 26.99 -15.54
CA GLY A 173 -14.61 28.26 -14.85
C GLY A 173 -15.86 29.06 -15.19
N LYS A 174 -16.68 28.64 -16.18
CA LYS A 174 -18.02 29.21 -16.40
C LYS A 174 -18.92 29.01 -15.17
N CYS A 175 -18.82 27.85 -14.52
CA CYS A 175 -19.56 27.52 -13.30
C CYS A 175 -18.67 27.55 -12.05
N HIS A 176 -17.37 27.29 -12.19
CA HIS A 176 -16.39 27.28 -11.10
C HIS A 176 -15.48 28.50 -11.12
N GLU A 177 -16.08 29.69 -11.21
CA GLU A 177 -15.34 30.94 -11.40
C GLU A 177 -14.30 31.19 -10.29
N LYS A 178 -14.67 30.96 -9.03
CA LYS A 178 -13.77 31.14 -7.87
C LYS A 178 -12.54 30.23 -7.98
N GLN A 179 -12.76 28.97 -8.34
CA GLN A 179 -11.69 27.99 -8.50
C GLN A 179 -10.79 28.33 -9.68
N ARG A 180 -11.37 28.77 -10.81
CA ARG A 180 -10.62 29.27 -11.97
C ARG A 180 -9.72 30.42 -11.55
N GLU A 181 -10.26 31.41 -10.84
CA GLU A 181 -9.51 32.61 -10.46
C GLU A 181 -8.31 32.29 -9.58
N VAL A 182 -8.51 31.44 -8.57
CA VAL A 182 -7.41 30.96 -7.72
C VAL A 182 -6.40 30.16 -8.55
N TYR A 183 -6.87 29.26 -9.43
CA TYR A 183 -6.01 28.49 -10.32
C TYR A 183 -5.13 29.39 -11.21
N ARG A 184 -5.64 30.51 -11.72
CA ARG A 184 -4.85 31.46 -12.54
C ARG A 184 -3.59 31.94 -11.82
N SER A 185 -3.65 32.05 -10.50
CA SER A 185 -2.52 32.50 -9.67
C SER A 185 -1.45 31.42 -9.44
N SER A 186 -1.77 30.14 -9.65
CA SER A 186 -0.84 29.01 -9.47
C SER A 186 0.22 28.94 -10.55
N VAL A 187 1.30 28.18 -10.29
CA VAL A 187 2.33 27.91 -11.29
C VAL A 187 1.73 27.21 -12.52
N HIS A 188 0.83 26.22 -12.35
CA HIS A 188 0.18 25.56 -13.47
C HIS A 188 -0.70 26.52 -14.27
N GLY A 189 -1.51 27.34 -13.59
CA GLY A 189 -2.37 28.33 -14.24
C GLY A 189 -1.59 29.40 -15.00
N LYS A 190 -0.49 29.90 -14.45
CA LYS A 190 0.42 30.84 -15.14
C LYS A 190 1.02 30.20 -16.40
N GLU A 191 1.53 28.98 -16.30
CA GLU A 191 2.11 28.27 -17.45
C GLU A 191 1.08 28.01 -18.55
N VAL A 192 -0.14 27.59 -18.22
CA VAL A 192 -1.21 27.34 -19.20
C VAL A 192 -1.77 28.64 -19.79
N LEU A 193 -2.20 29.58 -18.95
CA LEU A 193 -3.01 30.72 -19.38
C LEU A 193 -2.18 31.92 -19.85
N GLN A 194 -0.95 32.09 -19.34
CA GLN A 194 -0.10 33.23 -19.71
C GLN A 194 0.96 32.83 -20.74
N LYS A 195 1.52 31.62 -20.62
CA LYS A 195 2.60 31.14 -21.50
C LYS A 195 2.15 30.15 -22.57
N GLY A 196 0.89 29.70 -22.53
CA GLY A 196 0.38 28.73 -23.48
C GLY A 196 1.09 27.38 -23.44
N ASN A 197 1.70 27.01 -22.30
CA ASN A 197 2.46 25.77 -22.16
C ASN A 197 1.50 24.56 -22.07
N PRO A 198 1.45 23.67 -23.08
CA PRO A 198 0.50 22.55 -23.12
C PRO A 198 0.89 21.39 -22.19
N ALA A 199 2.13 21.37 -21.70
CA ALA A 199 2.62 20.37 -20.76
C ALA A 199 2.22 20.67 -19.30
N ALA A 200 1.79 21.91 -19.00
CA ALA A 200 1.33 22.26 -17.67
C ALA A 200 -0.07 21.70 -17.40
N ALA A 201 -0.30 21.30 -16.15
CA ALA A 201 -1.54 20.63 -15.76
C ALA A 201 -2.75 21.59 -15.79
N ILE A 202 -3.85 21.14 -16.38
CA ILE A 202 -5.16 21.80 -16.37
C ILE A 202 -6.14 21.07 -15.45
N CYS A 203 -7.37 21.59 -15.32
CA CYS A 203 -8.39 21.02 -14.44
C CYS A 203 -8.61 19.52 -14.67
N SER A 204 -8.62 19.06 -15.92
CA SER A 204 -8.83 17.66 -16.30
C SER A 204 -7.65 16.73 -16.05
N ASP A 205 -6.48 17.28 -15.72
CA ASP A 205 -5.32 16.45 -15.38
C ASP A 205 -5.29 16.13 -13.90
N CYS A 206 -5.84 17.02 -13.06
CA CYS A 206 -5.98 16.78 -11.62
C CYS A 206 -7.32 16.12 -11.27
N HIS A 207 -8.40 16.47 -11.98
CA HIS A 207 -9.73 15.90 -11.81
C HIS A 207 -10.08 14.98 -12.99
N THR A 208 -10.94 13.98 -12.76
CA THR A 208 -11.56 13.23 -13.86
C THR A 208 -12.47 14.16 -14.69
N THR A 209 -12.81 13.83 -15.93
CA THR A 209 -13.68 14.70 -16.78
C THR A 209 -15.11 14.21 -16.89
N HIS A 210 -15.33 12.90 -16.81
CA HIS A 210 -16.65 12.28 -16.93
C HIS A 210 -17.02 11.48 -15.68
N ASP A 211 -16.15 11.36 -14.68
CA ASP A 211 -16.45 10.61 -13.44
C ASP A 211 -16.19 11.51 -12.23
N ILE A 212 -16.67 12.75 -12.32
CA ILE A 212 -16.38 13.80 -11.35
C ILE A 212 -17.23 13.58 -10.12
N GLU A 213 -16.57 13.34 -9.00
CA GLU A 213 -17.20 13.27 -7.69
C GLU A 213 -16.95 14.55 -6.88
N SER A 214 -17.64 14.67 -5.75
CA SER A 214 -17.36 15.74 -4.80
C SER A 214 -15.91 15.67 -4.33
N PRO A 215 -15.15 16.78 -4.27
CA PRO A 215 -13.77 16.76 -3.75
C PRO A 215 -13.69 16.38 -2.26
N ALA A 216 -14.83 16.33 -1.56
CA ALA A 216 -14.91 15.90 -0.17
C ALA A 216 -14.81 14.39 0.03
N VAL A 217 -15.10 13.58 -1.00
CA VAL A 217 -15.08 12.11 -0.87
C VAL A 217 -13.68 11.52 -1.06
N GLU A 218 -13.42 10.39 -0.42
CA GLU A 218 -12.09 9.75 -0.38
C GLU A 218 -11.61 9.35 -1.78
N SER A 219 -12.48 8.75 -2.60
CA SER A 219 -12.21 8.37 -3.99
C SER A 219 -11.68 9.53 -4.84
N ALA A 220 -12.28 10.71 -4.73
CA ALA A 220 -11.82 11.91 -5.43
C ALA A 220 -10.43 12.35 -4.96
N LYS A 221 -10.18 12.36 -3.64
CA LYS A 221 -8.87 12.72 -3.05
C LYS A 221 -7.78 11.73 -3.45
N LEU A 222 -8.10 10.43 -3.45
CA LEU A 222 -7.21 9.35 -3.91
C LEU A 222 -6.80 9.56 -5.38
N ALA A 223 -7.77 9.85 -6.24
CA ALA A 223 -7.54 10.12 -7.65
C ALA A 223 -6.66 11.36 -7.87
N ILE A 224 -6.93 12.47 -7.18
CA ILE A 224 -6.15 13.71 -7.33
C ILE A 224 -4.67 13.50 -7.01
N VAL A 225 -4.36 12.79 -5.93
CA VAL A 225 -2.96 12.51 -5.54
C VAL A 225 -2.28 11.62 -6.57
N LYS A 226 -2.96 10.58 -7.07
CA LYS A 226 -2.45 9.74 -8.16
C LYS A 226 -2.18 10.56 -9.43
N ASN A 227 -3.07 11.50 -9.73
CA ASN A 227 -2.98 12.36 -10.89
C ASN A 227 -1.77 13.31 -10.85
N CYS A 228 -1.42 13.86 -9.67
CA CYS A 228 -0.15 14.59 -9.50
C CYS A 228 1.06 13.73 -9.92
N GLY A 229 1.05 12.44 -9.56
CA GLY A 229 2.10 11.49 -9.92
C GLY A 229 2.19 11.14 -11.41
N GLY A 230 1.17 11.48 -12.22
CA GLY A 230 1.22 11.30 -13.67
C GLY A 230 2.27 12.19 -14.36
N CYS A 231 2.55 13.37 -13.79
CA CYS A 231 3.60 14.27 -14.26
C CYS A 231 4.80 14.34 -13.27
N HIS A 232 4.55 14.22 -11.96
CA HIS A 232 5.58 14.25 -10.91
C HIS A 232 5.92 12.85 -10.41
N THR A 233 6.37 11.99 -11.33
CA THR A 233 6.57 10.55 -11.09
C THR A 233 7.52 10.28 -9.92
N GLU A 234 8.67 10.93 -9.88
CA GLU A 234 9.68 10.71 -8.84
C GLU A 234 9.26 11.25 -7.47
N SER A 235 8.64 12.44 -7.43
CA SER A 235 8.09 13.00 -6.19
C SER A 235 6.93 12.17 -5.65
N PHE A 236 6.11 11.59 -6.53
CA PHE A 236 5.06 10.67 -6.14
C PHE A 236 5.64 9.37 -5.57
N ARG A 237 6.65 8.77 -6.23
CA ARG A 237 7.33 7.56 -5.76
C ARG A 237 7.84 7.74 -4.33
N THR A 238 8.68 8.75 -4.11
CA THR A 238 9.27 9.07 -2.80
C THR A 238 8.21 9.45 -1.75
N TYR A 239 7.19 10.22 -2.12
CA TYR A 239 6.08 10.51 -1.21
C TYR A 239 5.36 9.25 -0.75
N THR A 240 5.13 8.28 -1.66
CA THR A 240 4.46 7.03 -1.32
C THR A 240 5.27 6.07 -0.44
N GLU A 241 6.54 6.36 -0.22
CA GLU A 241 7.41 5.65 0.72
C GLU A 241 7.32 6.23 2.14
N THR A 242 6.80 7.46 2.29
CA THR A 242 6.53 8.06 3.61
C THR A 242 5.27 7.45 4.24
N TYR A 243 5.15 7.57 5.57
CA TYR A 243 3.92 7.16 6.28
C TYR A 243 2.65 7.83 5.71
N HIS A 244 2.74 9.11 5.32
CA HIS A 244 1.61 9.82 4.71
C HIS A 244 1.14 9.13 3.42
N GLY A 245 2.07 8.77 2.55
CA GLY A 245 1.80 8.11 1.29
C GLY A 245 1.48 6.61 1.42
N GLN A 246 2.01 5.92 2.43
CA GLN A 246 1.64 4.53 2.74
C GLN A 246 0.17 4.42 3.14
N VAL A 247 -0.34 5.33 3.98
CA VAL A 247 -1.77 5.40 4.32
C VAL A 247 -2.63 5.68 3.07
N HIS A 248 -2.11 6.50 2.16
CA HIS A 248 -2.77 6.77 0.87
C HIS A 248 -2.82 5.53 -0.04
N LYS A 249 -1.73 4.76 -0.13
CA LYS A 249 -1.67 3.48 -0.85
C LYS A 249 -2.67 2.45 -0.29
N LEU A 250 -2.90 2.48 1.03
CA LEU A 250 -3.92 1.68 1.71
C LEU A 250 -5.36 2.15 1.43
N GLY A 251 -5.56 3.26 0.71
CA GLY A 251 -6.88 3.74 0.30
C GLY A 251 -7.51 4.78 1.24
N TYR A 252 -6.73 5.41 2.12
CA TYR A 252 -7.25 6.39 3.09
C TYR A 252 -6.60 7.77 2.88
N THR A 253 -7.36 8.85 3.07
CA THR A 253 -6.88 10.21 2.72
C THR A 253 -6.79 11.20 3.90
N TYR A 254 -6.89 10.71 5.14
CA TYR A 254 -6.82 11.55 6.33
C TYR A 254 -5.37 11.93 6.73
N THR A 255 -4.36 11.42 6.02
CA THR A 255 -2.97 11.90 6.09
C THR A 255 -2.72 13.03 5.09
N ALA A 256 -1.59 13.72 5.25
CA ALA A 256 -1.22 14.81 4.36
C ALA A 256 -1.01 14.30 2.93
N LYS A 257 -1.59 15.00 1.96
CA LYS A 257 -1.52 14.73 0.52
C LYS A 257 -0.66 15.79 -0.17
N CYS A 258 -0.34 15.58 -1.45
CA CYS A 258 0.46 16.53 -2.24
C CYS A 258 -0.07 17.98 -2.11
N TYR A 259 -1.38 18.17 -2.24
CA TYR A 259 -2.00 19.50 -2.18
C TYR A 259 -2.16 20.05 -0.75
N ASP A 260 -2.03 19.23 0.30
CA ASP A 260 -2.01 19.73 1.68
C ASP A 260 -0.66 20.40 2.00
N CYS A 261 0.43 19.95 1.37
CA CYS A 261 1.74 20.59 1.50
C CYS A 261 1.92 21.70 0.46
N HIS A 262 1.68 21.42 -0.83
CA HIS A 262 2.00 22.33 -1.94
C HIS A 262 0.90 23.35 -2.25
N GLY A 263 -0.34 23.11 -1.78
CA GLY A 263 -1.54 23.81 -2.27
C GLY A 263 -2.17 23.08 -3.46
N GLY A 264 -3.50 23.13 -3.57
CA GLY A 264 -4.25 22.58 -4.70
C GLY A 264 -4.24 23.57 -5.88
N HIS A 265 -5.31 24.37 -6.01
CA HIS A 265 -5.39 25.43 -7.01
C HIS A 265 -4.45 26.62 -6.75
N THR A 266 -3.71 26.65 -5.65
CA THR A 266 -2.77 27.73 -5.29
C THR A 266 -1.31 27.31 -5.40
N VAL A 267 -1.01 26.13 -5.97
CA VAL A 267 0.36 25.59 -6.02
C VAL A 267 1.35 26.59 -6.60
N GLN A 268 2.46 26.83 -5.90
CA GLN A 268 3.56 27.70 -6.33
C GLN A 268 4.88 26.93 -6.41
N ARG A 269 5.89 27.53 -7.05
CA ARG A 269 7.26 27.01 -7.01
C ARG A 269 7.79 27.01 -5.56
N ALA A 270 8.62 26.04 -5.19
CA ALA A 270 9.11 25.94 -3.81
C ALA A 270 9.97 27.14 -3.37
N SER A 271 10.59 27.85 -4.32
CA SER A 271 11.35 29.09 -4.08
C SER A 271 10.49 30.35 -4.01
N ASP A 272 9.20 30.27 -4.30
CA ASP A 272 8.29 31.42 -4.21
C ASP A 272 7.95 31.68 -2.73
N PRO A 273 8.10 32.91 -2.21
CA PRO A 273 7.73 33.25 -0.84
C PRO A 273 6.26 32.99 -0.48
N ALA A 274 5.34 32.97 -1.47
CA ALA A 274 3.94 32.62 -1.27
C ALA A 274 3.71 31.10 -1.21
N SER A 275 4.72 30.29 -1.49
CA SER A 275 4.62 28.83 -1.48
C SER A 275 4.52 28.28 -0.07
N ARG A 276 3.57 27.38 0.14
CA ARG A 276 3.38 26.67 1.42
C ARG A 276 4.57 25.78 1.80
N VAL A 277 5.38 25.38 0.82
CA VAL A 277 6.60 24.60 1.03
C VAL A 277 7.88 25.45 0.99
N HIS A 278 7.75 26.79 0.92
CA HIS A 278 8.89 27.69 1.09
C HIS A 278 9.56 27.45 2.45
N PRO A 279 10.91 27.52 2.57
CA PRO A 279 11.61 27.39 3.85
C PRO A 279 10.95 28.11 5.03
N ASP A 280 10.51 29.35 4.82
CA ASP A 280 9.91 30.19 5.86
C ASP A 280 8.47 29.80 6.23
N ASN A 281 7.76 29.09 5.34
CA ASN A 281 6.36 28.71 5.51
C ASN A 281 6.17 27.25 5.94
N ARG A 282 7.21 26.40 5.78
CA ARG A 282 7.13 24.96 6.03
C ARG A 282 6.62 24.60 7.43
N LEU A 283 7.05 25.34 8.45
CA LEU A 283 6.60 25.11 9.83
C LEU A 283 5.09 25.28 9.96
N ALA A 284 4.56 26.40 9.46
CA ALA A 284 3.13 26.69 9.47
C ALA A 284 2.33 25.64 8.67
N THR A 285 2.90 25.13 7.58
CA THR A 285 2.30 24.03 6.79
C THR A 285 2.23 22.74 7.60
N CYS A 286 3.31 22.31 8.27
CA CYS A 286 3.29 21.14 9.16
C CYS A 286 2.28 21.30 10.30
N GLN A 287 2.17 22.51 10.88
CA GLN A 287 1.27 22.82 12.01
C GLN A 287 -0.22 22.78 11.68
N GLN A 288 -0.59 22.61 10.41
CA GLN A 288 -1.98 22.36 10.04
C GLN A 288 -2.47 21.02 10.59
N CYS A 289 -1.59 20.02 10.61
CA CYS A 289 -1.89 18.68 11.13
C CYS A 289 -1.12 18.38 12.42
N HIS A 290 0.13 18.82 12.55
CA HIS A 290 1.00 18.60 13.71
C HIS A 290 1.05 19.85 14.60
N LYS A 291 0.04 20.04 15.45
CA LYS A 291 -0.19 21.32 16.15
C LYS A 291 1.00 21.79 16.97
N ASN A 292 1.78 20.88 17.55
CA ASN A 292 2.98 21.21 18.33
C ASN A 292 4.28 20.94 17.56
N ALA A 293 4.26 20.92 16.22
CA ALA A 293 5.48 20.82 15.43
C ALA A 293 6.44 21.96 15.79
N SER A 294 7.68 21.57 16.10
CA SER A 294 8.78 22.48 16.41
C SER A 294 9.54 22.89 15.14
N LYS A 295 10.52 23.79 15.27
CA LYS A 295 11.46 24.09 14.18
C LYS A 295 12.25 22.87 13.71
N GLY A 296 12.55 21.91 14.60
CA GLY A 296 13.23 20.67 14.21
C GLY A 296 12.43 19.88 13.16
N PHE A 297 11.10 19.96 13.23
CA PHE A 297 10.19 19.25 12.31
C PHE A 297 10.39 19.63 10.84
N VAL A 298 10.81 20.86 10.54
CA VAL A 298 10.87 21.37 9.15
C VAL A 298 12.04 20.81 8.32
N SER A 299 13.00 20.17 8.99
CA SER A 299 14.10 19.47 8.30
C SER A 299 13.75 18.03 7.94
N PHE A 300 12.52 17.57 8.21
CA PHE A 300 12.01 16.33 7.63
C PHE A 300 11.88 16.50 6.12
N GLU A 301 12.25 15.46 5.38
CA GLU A 301 12.29 15.49 3.92
C GLU A 301 11.25 14.53 3.33
N PRO A 302 10.05 15.00 2.93
CA PRO A 302 8.97 14.13 2.43
C PRO A 302 9.24 13.47 1.08
N HIS A 303 10.32 13.88 0.40
CA HIS A 303 10.72 13.40 -0.92
C HIS A 303 12.17 12.88 -0.93
N ALA A 304 12.73 12.54 0.23
CA ALA A 304 14.05 11.93 0.30
C ALA A 304 14.08 10.58 -0.43
N THR A 305 15.23 10.24 -1.01
CA THR A 305 15.46 8.97 -1.71
C THR A 305 16.77 8.34 -1.27
N THR A 306 16.84 7.02 -1.33
CA THR A 306 18.04 6.22 -0.98
C THR A 306 19.04 6.09 -2.13
N HIS A 307 18.78 6.77 -3.27
CA HIS A 307 19.57 6.67 -4.51
C HIS A 307 20.35 7.94 -4.84
N ASP A 308 20.26 8.98 -4.01
CA ASP A 308 20.92 10.27 -4.24
C ASP A 308 21.74 10.65 -3.00
N PHE A 309 23.05 10.37 -3.07
CA PHE A 309 23.97 10.65 -1.98
C PHE A 309 24.28 12.16 -1.84
N GLU A 310 24.34 12.89 -2.95
CA GLU A 310 24.69 14.31 -2.94
C GLU A 310 23.62 15.13 -2.21
N ARG A 311 22.35 14.77 -2.41
CA ARG A 311 21.22 15.47 -1.81
C ARG A 311 20.79 14.87 -0.46
N TYR A 312 20.86 13.55 -0.30
CA TYR A 312 20.35 12.85 0.89
C TYR A 312 21.38 11.90 1.53
N PRO A 313 22.56 12.39 1.96
CA PRO A 313 23.66 11.54 2.40
C PRO A 313 23.29 10.65 3.60
N HIS A 314 22.54 11.18 4.58
CA HIS A 314 22.15 10.43 5.78
C HIS A 314 21.18 9.27 5.46
N VAL A 315 20.22 9.53 4.57
CA VAL A 315 19.22 8.55 4.12
C VAL A 315 19.88 7.45 3.30
N TRP A 316 20.78 7.84 2.40
CA TRP A 316 21.58 6.91 1.61
C TRP A 316 22.45 6.03 2.51
N LEU A 317 23.21 6.62 3.43
CA LEU A 317 24.10 5.88 4.34
C LEU A 317 23.32 4.90 5.21
N ALA A 318 22.22 5.34 5.80
CA ALA A 318 21.35 4.48 6.60
C ALA A 318 20.82 3.30 5.78
N ALA A 319 20.30 3.54 4.57
CA ALA A 319 19.79 2.49 3.72
C ALA A 319 20.89 1.49 3.30
N LYS A 320 22.06 1.96 2.84
CA LYS A 320 23.16 1.07 2.44
C LYS A 320 23.70 0.26 3.61
N PHE A 321 23.82 0.87 4.79
CA PHE A 321 24.22 0.18 6.01
C PHE A 321 23.21 -0.93 6.36
N MET A 322 21.91 -0.61 6.40
CA MET A 322 20.89 -1.61 6.72
C MET A 322 20.85 -2.74 5.69
N ILE A 323 20.92 -2.43 4.39
CA ILE A 323 20.95 -3.46 3.33
C ILE A 323 22.18 -4.37 3.51
N ALA A 324 23.38 -3.80 3.72
CA ALA A 324 24.59 -4.58 3.93
C ALA A 324 24.49 -5.47 5.17
N LEU A 325 23.90 -4.96 6.25
CA LEU A 325 23.65 -5.70 7.47
C LEU A 325 22.69 -6.88 7.24
N LEU A 326 21.54 -6.64 6.60
CA LEU A 326 20.56 -7.68 6.25
C LEU A 326 21.22 -8.78 5.40
N LEU A 327 21.92 -8.41 4.33
CA LEU A 327 22.61 -9.36 3.46
C LEU A 327 23.66 -10.16 4.23
N GLY A 328 24.46 -9.50 5.08
CA GLY A 328 25.50 -10.17 5.88
C GLY A 328 24.92 -11.18 6.86
N VAL A 329 23.88 -10.79 7.61
CA VAL A 329 23.22 -11.67 8.59
C VAL A 329 22.57 -12.86 7.89
N PHE A 330 21.78 -12.64 6.84
CA PHE A 330 21.11 -13.74 6.14
C PHE A 330 22.10 -14.66 5.42
N LEU A 331 23.14 -14.10 4.77
CA LEU A 331 24.17 -14.93 4.13
C LEU A 331 24.83 -15.86 5.15
N PHE A 332 25.18 -15.37 6.33
CA PHE A 332 25.79 -16.18 7.38
C PHE A 332 24.83 -17.27 7.88
N PHE A 333 23.63 -16.91 8.32
CA PHE A 333 22.73 -17.85 8.99
C PHE A 333 22.03 -18.81 8.03
N TRP A 334 21.67 -18.40 6.82
CA TRP A 334 21.12 -19.33 5.83
C TRP A 334 22.17 -20.29 5.31
N THR A 335 23.43 -19.85 5.16
CA THR A 335 24.54 -20.77 4.85
C THR A 335 24.72 -21.78 5.98
N HIS A 336 24.69 -21.33 7.24
CA HIS A 336 24.76 -22.21 8.40
C HIS A 336 23.63 -23.27 8.40
N THR A 337 22.38 -22.86 8.19
CA THR A 337 21.22 -23.75 8.06
C THR A 337 21.38 -24.74 6.89
N ALA A 338 21.80 -24.26 5.71
CA ALA A 338 22.00 -25.10 4.53
C ALA A 338 23.10 -26.14 4.74
N LEU A 339 24.22 -25.74 5.35
CA LEU A 339 25.31 -26.64 5.71
C LEU A 339 24.90 -27.70 6.73
N TRP A 340 23.98 -27.36 7.64
CA TRP A 340 23.40 -28.34 8.55
C TRP A 340 22.62 -29.42 7.80
N PHE A 341 21.71 -29.03 6.90
CA PHE A 341 20.96 -29.98 6.08
C PHE A 341 21.88 -30.82 5.20
N TYR A 342 22.90 -30.21 4.61
CA TYR A 342 23.93 -30.92 3.85
C TYR A 342 24.64 -31.98 4.70
N ARG A 343 25.05 -31.62 5.92
CA ARG A 343 25.74 -32.54 6.83
C ARG A 343 24.85 -33.70 7.26
N GLU A 344 23.59 -33.42 7.57
CA GLU A 344 22.61 -34.44 7.92
C GLU A 344 22.34 -35.40 6.75
N TYR A 345 22.18 -34.86 5.54
CA TYR A 345 22.05 -35.65 4.32
C TYR A 345 23.26 -36.58 4.11
N ARG A 346 24.48 -36.07 4.32
CA ARG A 346 25.72 -36.84 4.22
C ARG A 346 25.79 -37.95 5.28
N ASP A 347 25.51 -37.64 6.54
CA ASP A 347 25.51 -38.62 7.63
C ASP A 347 24.48 -39.74 7.37
N ARG A 348 23.29 -39.42 6.84
CA ARG A 348 22.28 -40.41 6.43
C ARG A 348 22.76 -41.29 5.28
N LYS A 349 23.38 -40.70 4.25
CA LYS A 349 23.98 -41.46 3.13
C LYS A 349 25.10 -42.39 3.59
N GLU A 350 25.81 -42.03 4.66
CA GLU A 350 26.87 -42.82 5.29
C GLU A 350 26.35 -43.84 6.32
N GLY A 351 25.02 -43.98 6.48
CA GLY A 351 24.43 -44.94 7.41
C GLY A 351 24.60 -44.56 8.89
N LYS A 352 25.05 -43.33 9.19
CA LYS A 352 25.14 -42.80 10.56
C LYS A 352 23.73 -42.40 11.02
N ALA A 353 22.91 -43.40 11.34
CA ALA A 353 21.60 -43.16 11.91
C ALA A 353 21.77 -42.50 13.29
N ARG A 354 21.42 -41.22 13.39
CA ARG A 354 21.25 -40.57 14.68
C ARG A 354 19.90 -40.96 15.25
N PRO A 355 19.79 -41.19 16.57
CA PRO A 355 18.48 -41.25 17.21
C PRO A 355 17.83 -39.88 17.00
N HIS A 356 16.94 -39.81 16.03
CA HIS A 356 16.00 -38.70 15.92
C HIS A 356 15.15 -38.80 17.17
N VAL A 357 14.93 -37.69 17.87
CA VAL A 357 13.95 -37.68 18.97
C VAL A 357 12.66 -38.20 18.34
N ALA A 358 12.23 -39.40 18.72
CA ALA A 358 11.02 -39.99 18.18
C ALA A 358 9.91 -38.99 18.49
N GLY A 359 9.38 -38.35 17.44
CA GLY A 359 8.33 -37.37 17.56
C GLY A 359 7.21 -37.97 18.38
N VAL A 360 6.98 -37.41 19.56
CA VAL A 360 5.89 -37.79 20.46
C VAL A 360 5.94 -39.29 20.84
N GLU A 361 7.06 -39.78 21.38
CA GLU A 361 6.90 -40.79 22.45
C GLU A 361 6.22 -40.07 23.62
N LEU A 362 4.89 -40.24 23.70
CA LEU A 362 3.97 -39.70 24.73
C LEU A 362 4.36 -40.04 26.19
N HIS A 363 5.53 -40.64 26.41
CA HIS A 363 5.96 -41.24 27.66
C HIS A 363 7.49 -41.17 27.82
N ALA A 364 8.06 -39.98 27.99
CA ALA A 364 9.25 -39.91 28.84
C ALA A 364 8.79 -40.08 30.30
N GLN A 365 8.51 -41.33 30.70
CA GLN A 365 8.30 -41.67 32.11
C GLN A 365 9.59 -41.37 32.87
N GLY A 366 9.46 -40.69 34.02
CA GLY A 366 10.59 -40.40 34.91
C GLY A 366 10.84 -38.90 35.14
N ARG A 367 11.91 -38.62 35.88
CA ARG A 367 12.35 -37.27 36.23
C ARG A 367 12.99 -36.58 35.02
N GLN A 368 12.57 -35.35 34.75
CA GLN A 368 13.07 -34.47 33.69
C GLN A 368 13.82 -33.28 34.27
N PHE A 369 14.65 -32.61 33.47
CA PHE A 369 15.37 -31.42 33.91
C PHE A 369 14.52 -30.16 33.68
N GLN A 370 14.34 -29.34 34.72
CA GLN A 370 13.63 -28.08 34.62
C GLN A 370 14.51 -27.02 33.93
N ARG A 371 14.22 -26.73 32.67
CA ARG A 371 14.93 -25.73 31.88
C ARG A 371 14.38 -24.32 32.08
N PHE A 372 13.05 -24.16 32.14
CA PHE A 372 12.39 -22.85 32.23
C PHE A 372 11.29 -22.78 33.30
N GLY A 373 11.37 -21.79 34.17
CA GLY A 373 10.34 -21.49 35.17
C GLY A 373 9.06 -20.88 34.57
N PRO A 374 7.91 -20.95 35.25
CA PRO A 374 6.60 -20.52 34.72
C PRO A 374 6.54 -19.06 34.25
N VAL A 375 7.20 -18.14 34.95
CA VAL A 375 7.20 -16.72 34.59
C VAL A 375 7.87 -16.49 33.22
N TRP A 376 8.97 -17.17 32.94
CA TRP A 376 9.69 -17.05 31.67
C TRP A 376 8.92 -17.65 30.50
N ARG A 377 8.14 -18.72 30.76
CA ARG A 377 7.26 -19.33 29.77
C ARG A 377 6.11 -18.41 29.37
N LEU A 378 5.47 -17.79 30.36
CA LEU A 378 4.43 -16.79 30.11
C LEU A 378 5.00 -15.56 29.40
N ALA A 379 6.14 -15.04 29.86
CA ALA A 379 6.81 -13.90 29.24
C ALA A 379 7.15 -14.20 27.77
N HIS A 380 7.68 -15.38 27.46
CA HIS A 380 7.95 -15.82 26.10
C HIS A 380 6.67 -15.87 25.25
N LEU A 381 5.59 -16.48 25.75
CA LEU A 381 4.33 -16.58 25.00
C LEU A 381 3.74 -15.20 24.69
N VAL A 382 3.68 -14.32 25.68
CA VAL A 382 3.17 -12.95 25.49
C VAL A 382 4.08 -12.16 24.54
N PHE A 383 5.39 -12.33 24.64
CA PHE A 383 6.36 -11.72 23.74
C PHE A 383 6.16 -12.22 22.29
N ALA A 384 6.02 -13.52 22.08
CA ALA A 384 5.81 -14.11 20.76
C ALA A 384 4.52 -13.60 20.08
N VAL A 385 3.40 -13.55 20.83
CA VAL A 385 2.13 -13.00 20.32
C VAL A 385 2.27 -11.51 20.00
N SER A 386 2.99 -10.75 20.83
CA SER A 386 3.26 -9.32 20.59
C SER A 386 4.08 -9.13 19.31
N VAL A 387 5.16 -9.91 19.12
CA VAL A 387 5.98 -9.86 17.91
C VAL A 387 5.19 -10.23 16.67
N MET A 388 4.39 -11.30 16.70
CA MET A 388 3.54 -11.67 15.56
C MET A 388 2.54 -10.57 15.19
N THR A 389 1.96 -9.90 16.20
CA THR A 389 1.08 -8.75 15.99
C THR A 389 1.83 -7.56 15.38
N LEU A 390 3.04 -7.27 15.87
CA LEU A 390 3.90 -6.22 15.34
C LEU A 390 4.32 -6.48 13.90
N VAL A 391 4.68 -7.73 13.57
CA VAL A 391 5.01 -8.12 12.19
C VAL A 391 3.79 -7.97 11.30
N LEU A 392 2.62 -8.49 11.69
CA LEU A 392 1.40 -8.37 10.89
C LEU A 392 1.03 -6.92 10.59
N THR A 393 0.99 -6.08 11.64
CA THR A 393 0.58 -4.68 11.52
C THR A 393 1.65 -3.81 10.85
N GLY A 394 2.93 -4.02 11.19
CA GLY A 394 4.06 -3.27 10.63
C GLY A 394 4.30 -3.59 9.17
N MET A 395 4.28 -4.87 8.78
CA MET A 395 4.50 -5.30 7.40
C MET A 395 3.33 -4.89 6.49
N ALA A 396 2.09 -4.83 7.01
CA ALA A 396 0.96 -4.31 6.25
C ALA A 396 1.15 -2.82 5.87
N VAL A 397 1.77 -2.01 6.75
CA VAL A 397 2.10 -0.62 6.42
C VAL A 397 3.32 -0.55 5.50
N PHE A 398 4.34 -1.37 5.76
CA PHE A 398 5.56 -1.41 4.94
C PHE A 398 5.24 -1.78 3.48
N PHE A 399 4.38 -2.77 3.25
CA PHE A 399 3.96 -3.23 1.91
C PHE A 399 2.58 -2.70 1.50
N ALA A 400 2.29 -1.44 1.80
CA ALA A 400 0.99 -0.79 1.61
C ALA A 400 0.41 -0.87 0.17
N GLU A 401 1.25 -1.03 -0.84
CA GLU A 401 0.82 -1.25 -2.23
C GLU A 401 0.09 -2.59 -2.46
N THR A 402 0.40 -3.61 -1.67
CA THR A 402 -0.07 -4.97 -1.89
C THR A 402 -1.52 -5.16 -1.45
N ASP A 403 -2.21 -6.13 -2.06
CA ASP A 403 -3.63 -6.38 -1.75
C ASP A 403 -3.82 -7.04 -0.38
N TRP A 404 -2.91 -7.90 0.04
CA TRP A 404 -2.98 -8.50 1.37
C TRP A 404 -2.85 -7.46 2.47
N ALA A 405 -2.02 -6.42 2.28
CA ALA A 405 -1.89 -5.32 3.23
C ALA A 405 -3.21 -4.56 3.41
N LYS A 406 -3.91 -4.28 2.31
CA LYS A 406 -5.23 -3.63 2.32
C LYS A 406 -6.26 -4.49 3.05
N ILE A 407 -6.25 -5.80 2.82
CA ILE A 407 -7.13 -6.76 3.51
C ILE A 407 -6.85 -6.75 5.02
N VAL A 408 -5.57 -6.85 5.44
CA VAL A 408 -5.19 -6.82 6.85
C VAL A 408 -5.65 -5.52 7.52
N VAL A 409 -5.37 -4.38 6.91
CA VAL A 409 -5.78 -3.08 7.44
C VAL A 409 -7.31 -2.95 7.51
N ALA A 410 -8.04 -3.48 6.53
CA ALA A 410 -9.49 -3.53 6.54
C ALA A 410 -10.04 -4.45 7.66
N MET A 411 -9.37 -5.57 7.97
CA MET A 411 -9.74 -6.43 9.12
C MET A 411 -9.61 -5.69 10.46
N PHE A 412 -8.60 -4.82 10.61
CA PHE A 412 -8.51 -3.90 11.75
C PHE A 412 -9.49 -2.72 11.65
N GLY A 413 -10.20 -2.56 10.54
CA GLY A 413 -11.13 -1.47 10.25
C GLY A 413 -10.47 -0.21 9.67
N SER A 414 -9.28 0.18 10.14
CA SER A 414 -8.53 1.30 9.57
C SER A 414 -7.04 1.28 9.97
N PRO A 415 -6.17 2.02 9.26
CA PRO A 415 -4.77 2.16 9.64
C PRO A 415 -4.59 2.80 11.04
N LYS A 416 -5.55 3.61 11.51
CA LYS A 416 -5.52 4.16 12.87
C LYS A 416 -5.65 3.06 13.92
N VAL A 417 -6.60 2.13 13.74
CA VAL A 417 -6.82 1.02 14.67
C VAL A 417 -5.65 0.04 14.60
N ALA A 418 -5.15 -0.27 13.40
CA ALA A 418 -3.95 -1.09 13.24
C ALA A 418 -2.73 -0.46 13.94
N ALA A 419 -2.55 0.87 13.86
CA ALA A 419 -1.49 1.58 14.57
C ALA A 419 -1.65 1.53 16.10
N VAL A 420 -2.87 1.57 16.62
CA VAL A 420 -3.11 1.37 18.06
C VAL A 420 -2.73 -0.05 18.47
N ALA A 421 -3.17 -1.07 17.73
CA ALA A 421 -2.78 -2.46 17.99
C ALA A 421 -1.25 -2.65 17.96
N HIS A 422 -0.58 -2.05 16.97
CA HIS A 422 0.86 -2.05 16.86
C HIS A 422 1.55 -1.43 18.09
N ARG A 423 1.14 -0.23 18.51
CA ARG A 423 1.72 0.45 19.67
C ARG A 423 1.46 -0.29 20.99
N THR A 424 0.28 -0.90 21.15
CA THR A 424 -0.04 -1.72 22.32
C THR A 424 0.85 -2.95 22.37
N ALA A 425 1.02 -3.67 21.25
CA ALA A 425 1.93 -4.82 21.18
C ALA A 425 3.39 -4.40 21.43
N ALA A 426 3.81 -3.24 20.91
CA ALA A 426 5.14 -2.68 21.17
C ALA A 426 5.35 -2.36 22.65
N ALA A 427 4.36 -1.76 23.31
CA ALA A 427 4.43 -1.42 24.74
C ALA A 427 4.51 -2.69 25.62
N ILE A 428 3.75 -3.74 25.30
CA ILE A 428 3.83 -5.03 25.99
C ILE A 428 5.23 -5.64 25.80
N MET A 429 5.73 -5.68 24.56
CA MET A 429 7.03 -6.23 24.22
C MET A 429 8.17 -5.48 24.94
N LEU A 430 8.15 -4.14 24.91
CA LEU A 430 9.10 -3.29 25.62
C LEU A 430 8.99 -3.45 27.14
N GLY A 431 7.78 -3.56 27.68
CA GLY A 431 7.55 -3.81 29.10
C GLY A 431 8.21 -5.11 29.56
N ILE A 432 8.04 -6.20 28.81
CA ILE A 432 8.70 -7.49 29.08
C ILE A 432 10.22 -7.33 29.02
N PHE A 433 10.75 -6.62 28.02
CA PHE A 433 12.17 -6.36 27.90
C PHE A 433 12.74 -5.58 29.09
N PHE A 434 12.09 -4.51 29.54
CA PHE A 434 12.54 -3.73 30.69
C PHE A 434 12.44 -4.50 32.00
N VAL A 435 11.37 -5.28 32.21
CA VAL A 435 11.25 -6.17 33.38
C VAL A 435 12.38 -7.20 33.40
N HIS A 436 12.71 -7.78 32.25
CA HIS A 436 13.83 -8.71 32.10
C HIS A 436 15.18 -8.02 32.37
N LEU A 437 15.39 -6.81 31.86
CA LEU A 437 16.61 -6.03 32.11
C LEU A 437 16.78 -5.72 33.61
N VAL A 438 15.71 -5.28 34.29
CA VAL A 438 15.72 -5.04 35.74
C VAL A 438 16.01 -6.32 36.51
N TYR A 439 15.42 -7.45 36.11
CA TYR A 439 15.70 -8.76 36.72
C TYR A 439 17.18 -9.14 36.60
N LEU A 440 17.78 -8.97 35.42
CA LEU A 440 19.20 -9.27 35.19
C LEU A 440 20.11 -8.36 36.00
N LEU A 441 19.88 -7.04 35.96
CA LEU A 441 20.66 -6.07 36.71
C LEU A 441 20.57 -6.34 38.23
N GLY A 442 19.37 -6.68 38.73
CA GLY A 442 19.18 -7.09 40.12
C GLY A 442 19.91 -8.39 40.47
N ARG A 443 19.95 -9.38 39.56
CA ARG A 443 20.66 -10.64 39.78
C ARG A 443 22.19 -10.44 39.76
N ILE A 444 22.70 -9.69 38.80
CA ILE A 444 24.12 -9.35 38.68
C ILE A 444 24.55 -8.50 39.88
N GLY A 445 23.75 -7.50 40.29
CA GLY A 445 24.03 -6.66 41.46
C GLY A 445 24.14 -7.46 42.76
N ARG A 446 23.22 -8.40 43.01
CA ARG A 446 23.27 -9.29 44.19
C ARG A 446 24.48 -10.24 44.19
N SER A 447 25.02 -10.56 43.02
CA SER A 447 26.15 -11.48 42.85
C SER A 447 27.41 -10.78 42.35
N TRP A 448 27.52 -9.45 42.48
CA TRP A 448 28.55 -8.64 41.79
C TRP A 448 29.98 -9.17 41.97
N ARG A 449 30.33 -9.59 43.19
CA ARG A 449 31.67 -10.11 43.53
C ARG A 449 31.92 -11.55 43.05
N SER A 450 30.88 -12.34 42.83
CA SER A 450 30.96 -13.75 42.41
C SER A 450 30.49 -13.99 40.97
N PHE A 451 29.98 -12.96 40.30
CA PHE A 451 29.45 -13.05 38.94
C PHE A 451 30.58 -13.24 37.93
N LYS A 452 30.57 -14.37 37.23
CA LYS A 452 31.54 -14.68 36.19
C LYS A 452 31.01 -14.22 34.84
N TRP A 453 31.45 -13.04 34.38
CA TRP A 453 31.05 -12.43 33.11
C TRP A 453 31.25 -13.34 31.89
N PHE A 454 32.31 -14.15 31.88
CA PHE A 454 32.60 -15.11 30.82
C PHE A 454 32.47 -16.56 31.31
N GLY A 455 31.69 -16.77 32.39
CA GLY A 455 31.43 -18.08 32.94
C GLY A 455 30.43 -18.90 32.11
N PRO A 456 30.26 -20.18 32.47
CA PRO A 456 29.45 -21.12 31.68
C PRO A 456 27.94 -20.84 31.70
N VAL A 457 27.46 -20.05 32.67
CA VAL A 457 26.05 -19.61 32.76
C VAL A 457 25.81 -18.23 32.14
N SER A 458 26.87 -17.57 31.66
CA SER A 458 26.78 -16.24 31.08
C SER A 458 26.24 -16.28 29.65
N LEU A 459 25.41 -15.30 29.32
CA LEU A 459 24.93 -15.05 27.96
C LEU A 459 25.85 -14.11 27.18
N VAL A 460 26.93 -13.60 27.79
CA VAL A 460 27.91 -12.74 27.10
C VAL A 460 28.77 -13.59 26.17
N PRO A 461 28.84 -13.25 24.86
CA PRO A 461 29.72 -13.94 23.91
C PRO A 461 31.18 -13.84 24.34
N ASN A 462 31.95 -14.91 24.11
CA ASN A 462 33.36 -15.00 24.48
C ASN A 462 34.16 -15.79 23.43
N TRP A 463 35.47 -15.94 23.65
CA TRP A 463 36.35 -16.63 22.71
C TRP A 463 36.06 -18.13 22.53
N GLN A 464 35.37 -18.78 23.48
CA GLN A 464 34.90 -20.15 23.31
C GLN A 464 33.81 -20.21 22.24
N ASP A 465 32.91 -19.22 22.16
CA ASP A 465 31.87 -19.18 21.13
C ASP A 465 32.48 -19.14 19.72
N LEU A 466 33.57 -18.40 19.52
CA LEU A 466 34.29 -18.39 18.24
C LEU A 466 34.90 -19.76 17.92
N LYS A 467 35.50 -20.43 18.92
CA LYS A 467 36.04 -21.80 18.75
C LYS A 467 34.93 -22.78 18.40
N ASP A 468 33.77 -22.65 19.04
CA ASP A 468 32.60 -23.49 18.80
C ASP A 468 32.00 -23.26 17.41
N ILE A 469 31.97 -22.01 16.93
CA ILE A 469 31.60 -21.67 15.55
C ILE A 469 32.54 -22.37 14.58
N ILE A 470 33.86 -22.21 14.73
CA ILE A 470 34.85 -22.83 13.85
C ILE A 470 34.70 -24.35 13.86
N ALA A 471 34.61 -24.96 15.05
CA ALA A 471 34.41 -26.40 15.20
C ALA A 471 33.10 -26.88 14.55
N MET A 472 32.04 -26.06 14.60
CA MET A 472 30.78 -26.37 13.93
C MET A 472 30.91 -26.36 12.40
N PHE A 473 31.58 -25.36 11.84
CA PHE A 473 31.86 -25.31 10.40
C PHE A 473 32.76 -26.46 9.94
N GLU A 474 33.77 -26.83 10.73
CA GLU A 474 34.59 -28.02 10.49
C GLU A 474 33.76 -29.31 10.55
N TRP A 475 32.79 -29.39 11.48
CA TRP A 475 31.86 -30.51 11.56
C TRP A 475 30.94 -30.58 10.33
N PHE A 476 30.41 -29.45 9.84
CA PHE A 476 29.56 -29.43 8.65
C PHE A 476 30.25 -30.04 7.42
N ILE A 477 31.56 -29.82 7.26
CA ILE A 477 32.36 -30.39 6.17
C ILE A 477 33.03 -31.73 6.54
N GLY A 478 32.72 -32.29 7.71
CA GLY A 478 33.17 -33.63 8.14
C GLY A 478 34.62 -33.70 8.63
N ARG A 479 35.28 -32.58 8.92
CA ARG A 479 36.66 -32.55 9.42
C ARG A 479 36.80 -32.81 10.92
N ARG A 480 35.73 -32.60 11.70
CA ARG A 480 35.70 -32.82 13.15
C ARG A 480 34.37 -33.44 13.61
N PRO A 481 34.34 -34.12 14.77
CA PRO A 481 33.08 -34.51 15.41
C PRO A 481 32.28 -33.27 15.82
N ARG A 482 30.97 -33.45 16.03
CA ARG A 482 30.08 -32.35 16.44
C ARG A 482 30.58 -31.77 17.78
N PRO A 483 30.75 -30.45 17.88
CA PRO A 483 31.17 -29.82 19.14
C PRO A 483 30.14 -30.09 20.25
N GLN A 484 30.64 -30.21 21.48
CA GLN A 484 29.82 -30.29 22.68
C GLN A 484 29.64 -28.89 23.25
N PHE A 485 28.42 -28.58 23.66
CA PHE A 485 28.09 -27.25 24.16
C PHE A 485 27.83 -27.26 25.65
N ASP A 486 27.97 -26.08 26.21
CA ASP A 486 27.61 -25.76 27.59
C ASP A 486 26.11 -25.43 27.71
N ARG A 487 25.72 -24.73 28.77
CA ARG A 487 24.34 -24.27 29.01
C ARG A 487 23.77 -23.50 27.82
N TRP A 488 24.59 -22.64 27.20
CA TRP A 488 24.20 -21.82 26.08
C TRP A 488 25.13 -22.08 24.89
N THR A 489 24.52 -22.44 23.77
CA THR A 489 25.17 -22.52 22.46
C THR A 489 25.44 -21.11 21.92
N TYR A 490 26.40 -20.96 21.00
CA TYR A 490 26.70 -19.64 20.43
C TYR A 490 25.51 -19.05 19.65
N TRP A 491 24.67 -19.88 19.03
CA TRP A 491 23.48 -19.39 18.32
C TRP A 491 22.35 -19.02 19.26
N GLU A 492 22.19 -19.68 20.42
CA GLU A 492 21.25 -19.22 21.46
C GLU A 492 21.69 -17.89 22.05
N LYS A 493 23.00 -17.69 22.27
CA LYS A 493 23.55 -16.39 22.68
C LYS A 493 23.32 -15.33 21.61
N PHE A 494 23.52 -15.68 20.33
CA PHE A 494 23.23 -14.78 19.22
C PHE A 494 21.75 -14.41 19.17
N ASP A 495 20.83 -15.38 19.19
CA ASP A 495 19.37 -15.14 19.22
C ASP A 495 19.01 -14.19 20.37
N TYR A 496 19.58 -14.41 21.56
CA TYR A 496 19.34 -13.55 22.72
C TYR A 496 19.84 -12.12 22.50
N TRP A 497 21.09 -11.93 22.07
CA TRP A 497 21.66 -10.59 21.85
C TRP A 497 21.09 -9.88 20.64
N ALA A 498 20.71 -10.61 19.61
CA ALA A 498 20.00 -10.08 18.44
C ALA A 498 18.69 -9.41 18.89
N VAL A 499 17.95 -10.02 19.83
CA VAL A 499 16.76 -9.37 20.41
C VAL A 499 17.11 -8.13 21.23
N PHE A 500 18.19 -8.13 22.02
CA PHE A 500 18.62 -6.94 22.78
C PHE A 500 18.98 -5.76 21.88
N TRP A 501 19.78 -6.03 20.86
CA TRP A 501 20.18 -5.05 19.86
C TRP A 501 18.99 -4.59 19.03
N GLY A 502 18.18 -5.53 18.54
CA GLY A 502 16.94 -5.26 17.83
C GLY A 502 15.99 -4.40 18.66
N MET A 503 15.83 -4.66 19.95
CA MET A 503 14.98 -3.86 20.85
C MET A 503 15.48 -2.42 20.99
N ALA A 504 16.79 -2.20 21.08
CA ALA A 504 17.36 -0.86 21.13
C ALA A 504 17.09 -0.10 19.82
N ILE A 505 17.24 -0.78 18.68
CA ILE A 505 17.04 -0.18 17.35
C ILE A 505 15.57 0.03 17.04
N ILE A 506 14.77 -1.04 16.97
CA ILE A 506 13.35 -0.98 16.59
C ILE A 506 12.51 -0.31 17.68
N GLY A 507 12.82 -0.55 18.96
CA GLY A 507 12.14 0.10 20.08
C GLY A 507 12.49 1.58 20.17
N GLY A 508 13.76 1.94 20.00
CA GLY A 508 14.21 3.34 19.97
C GLY A 508 13.63 4.12 18.80
N SER A 509 13.81 3.62 17.57
CA SER A 509 13.25 4.24 16.36
C SER A 509 11.71 4.28 16.40
N GLY A 510 11.06 3.22 16.88
CA GLY A 510 9.61 3.15 17.02
C GLY A 510 9.07 4.15 18.03
N PHE A 511 9.75 4.35 19.16
CA PHE A 511 9.41 5.37 20.13
C PHE A 511 9.52 6.78 19.53
N MET A 512 10.62 7.08 18.83
CA MET A 512 10.81 8.36 18.14
C MET A 512 9.65 8.66 17.17
N LEU A 513 9.23 7.66 16.39
CA LEU A 513 8.14 7.76 15.43
C LEU A 513 6.75 7.82 16.08
N ALA A 514 6.58 7.23 17.28
CA ALA A 514 5.32 7.24 18.00
C ALA A 514 5.00 8.61 18.63
N VAL A 515 6.02 9.40 18.98
CA VAL A 515 5.90 10.75 19.54
C VAL A 515 6.68 11.79 18.72
N PRO A 516 6.26 12.06 17.46
CA PRO A 516 7.06 12.85 16.52
C PRO A 516 7.21 14.32 16.95
N GLU A 517 6.19 14.94 17.54
CA GLU A 517 6.26 16.33 18.00
C GLU A 517 7.26 16.50 19.16
N ALA A 518 7.23 15.58 20.12
CA ALA A 518 8.18 15.55 21.22
C ALA A 518 9.61 15.26 20.73
N THR A 519 9.77 14.28 19.84
CA THR A 519 11.09 13.94 19.27
C THR A 519 11.67 15.11 18.49
N ALA A 520 10.86 15.80 17.68
CA ALA A 520 11.30 16.95 16.90
C ALA A 520 11.67 18.16 17.78
N SER A 521 11.22 18.21 19.03
CA SER A 521 11.60 19.29 19.95
C SER A 521 13.09 19.22 20.35
N VAL A 522 13.69 18.02 20.27
CA VAL A 522 15.08 17.75 20.66
C VAL A 522 15.98 17.31 19.50
N LEU A 523 15.40 16.69 18.46
CA LEU A 523 16.12 16.17 17.30
C LEU A 523 15.63 16.81 16.00
N PRO A 524 16.51 16.95 14.98
CA PRO A 524 16.11 17.46 13.68
C PRO A 524 15.25 16.44 12.93
N GLY A 525 14.34 16.91 12.08
CA GLY A 525 13.35 16.11 11.37
C GLY A 525 13.92 15.11 10.37
N TRP A 526 15.17 15.28 9.90
CA TRP A 526 15.81 14.27 9.03
C TRP A 526 16.05 12.95 9.78
N VAL A 527 16.08 12.98 11.12
CA VAL A 527 16.15 11.77 11.96
C VAL A 527 14.92 10.89 11.72
N PHE A 528 13.74 11.44 11.40
CA PHE A 528 12.57 10.62 11.07
C PHE A 528 12.74 9.86 9.75
N ASN A 529 13.43 10.45 8.77
CA ASN A 529 13.77 9.76 7.52
C ASN A 529 14.65 8.53 7.81
N VAL A 530 15.69 8.69 8.63
CA VAL A 530 16.58 7.60 9.04
C VAL A 530 15.86 6.58 9.92
N ALA A 531 15.10 7.04 10.93
CA ALA A 531 14.38 6.18 11.85
C ALA A 531 13.36 5.30 11.11
N THR A 532 12.70 5.81 10.08
CA THR A 532 11.74 5.02 9.28
C THR A 532 12.44 3.90 8.50
N ILE A 533 13.62 4.18 7.92
CA ILE A 533 14.44 3.15 7.25
C ILE A 533 14.88 2.10 8.27
N VAL A 534 15.54 2.55 9.34
CA VAL A 534 16.10 1.65 10.35
C VAL A 534 15.01 0.81 11.01
N HIS A 535 13.87 1.40 11.35
CA HIS A 535 12.74 0.67 11.92
C HIS A 535 12.16 -0.36 10.95
N GLY A 536 11.97 0.03 9.69
CA GLY A 536 11.40 -0.84 8.65
C GLY A 536 12.31 -2.01 8.29
N GLU A 537 13.58 -1.73 8.01
CA GLU A 537 14.57 -2.76 7.63
C GLU A 537 14.90 -3.69 8.80
N GLU A 538 14.98 -3.17 10.04
CA GLU A 538 15.15 -4.01 11.23
C GLU A 538 13.92 -4.90 11.47
N ALA A 539 12.71 -4.39 11.21
CA ALA A 539 11.50 -5.21 11.30
C ALA A 539 11.50 -6.35 10.29
N VAL A 540 11.98 -6.12 9.06
CA VAL A 540 12.19 -7.17 8.06
C VAL A 540 13.22 -8.18 8.54
N LEU A 541 14.37 -7.71 9.04
CA LEU A 541 15.42 -8.56 9.58
C LEU A 541 14.86 -9.46 10.69
N ALA A 542 14.19 -8.87 11.68
CA ALA A 542 13.59 -9.57 12.79
C ALA A 542 12.52 -10.58 12.32
N ALA A 543 11.60 -10.20 11.43
CA ALA A 543 10.54 -11.08 10.95
C ALA A 543 11.11 -12.31 10.21
N VAL A 544 11.99 -12.08 9.24
CA VAL A 544 12.57 -13.16 8.42
C VAL A 544 13.51 -14.01 9.27
N PHE A 545 14.34 -13.41 10.12
CA PHE A 545 15.24 -14.17 11.00
C PHE A 545 14.45 -15.05 11.98
N LEU A 546 13.39 -14.52 12.60
CA LEU A 546 12.60 -15.28 13.57
C LEU A 546 11.89 -16.47 12.91
N PHE A 547 11.25 -16.25 11.76
CA PHE A 547 10.45 -17.31 11.11
C PHE A 547 11.27 -18.26 10.23
N THR A 548 12.55 -17.97 9.98
CA THR A 548 13.46 -18.88 9.27
C THR A 548 14.51 -19.47 10.20
N VAL A 549 15.39 -18.65 10.77
CA VAL A 549 16.56 -19.08 11.56
C VAL A 549 16.17 -19.53 12.96
N HIS A 550 15.37 -18.73 13.69
CA HIS A 550 14.96 -19.10 15.05
C HIS A 550 14.02 -20.32 15.03
N PHE A 551 13.06 -20.38 14.10
CA PHE A 551 12.24 -21.57 13.88
C PHE A 551 13.07 -22.77 13.45
N PHE A 552 14.08 -22.58 12.60
CA PHE A 552 15.01 -23.66 12.27
C PHE A 552 15.71 -24.17 13.52
N ASN A 553 16.36 -23.27 14.27
CA ASN A 553 17.08 -23.61 15.48
C ASN A 553 16.19 -24.37 16.47
N ASN A 554 14.95 -23.97 16.68
CA ASN A 554 14.16 -24.59 17.75
C ASN A 554 13.25 -25.73 17.26
N HIS A 555 12.85 -25.77 15.99
CA HIS A 555 11.79 -26.66 15.53
C HIS A 555 12.13 -27.45 14.26
N PHE A 556 12.87 -26.85 13.31
CA PHE A 556 13.18 -27.54 12.04
C PHE A 556 14.57 -28.18 11.98
N ARG A 557 15.37 -28.08 13.04
CA ARG A 557 16.56 -28.92 13.17
C ARG A 557 16.13 -30.39 13.13
N PRO A 558 16.80 -31.25 12.34
CA PRO A 558 16.45 -32.66 12.25
C PRO A 558 16.33 -33.39 13.60
N ASP A 559 17.14 -32.99 14.59
CA ASP A 559 17.13 -33.56 15.94
C ASP A 559 15.93 -33.12 16.80
N LYS A 560 15.21 -32.06 16.41
CA LYS A 560 14.08 -31.44 17.14
C LYS A 560 12.75 -31.52 16.39
N PHE A 561 12.79 -31.90 15.12
CA PHE A 561 11.62 -31.98 14.26
C PHE A 561 10.60 -33.01 14.80
N PRO A 562 9.28 -32.73 14.76
CA PRO A 562 8.62 -31.59 14.12
C PRO A 562 8.45 -30.34 15.00
N LEU A 563 8.64 -30.45 16.32
CA LEU A 563 8.36 -29.38 17.26
C LEU A 563 9.09 -29.61 18.59
N ASP A 564 9.77 -28.57 19.08
CA ASP A 564 10.29 -28.51 20.45
C ASP A 564 9.26 -27.80 21.35
N THR A 565 8.83 -28.48 22.42
CA THR A 565 7.83 -27.97 23.37
C THR A 565 8.43 -27.50 24.69
N VAL A 566 9.75 -27.57 24.87
CA VAL A 566 10.45 -27.28 26.13
C VAL A 566 10.17 -25.84 26.62
N MET A 567 10.00 -24.87 25.72
CA MET A 567 9.66 -23.50 26.09
C MET A 567 8.26 -23.37 26.70
N PHE A 568 7.33 -24.28 26.41
CA PHE A 568 5.97 -24.26 26.95
C PHE A 568 5.83 -25.21 28.16
N THR A 569 6.41 -26.41 28.09
CA THR A 569 6.39 -27.37 29.21
C THR A 569 7.34 -26.97 30.34
N GLY A 570 8.46 -26.33 30.01
CA GLY A 570 9.53 -25.94 30.94
C GLY A 570 10.50 -27.06 31.30
N ALA A 571 10.30 -28.27 30.77
CA ALA A 571 11.04 -29.46 31.13
C ALA A 571 11.60 -30.17 29.88
N VAL A 572 12.81 -30.71 29.99
CA VAL A 572 13.50 -31.46 28.93
C VAL A 572 13.85 -32.87 29.43
N PRO A 573 13.67 -33.93 28.62
CA PRO A 573 14.11 -35.28 28.97
C PRO A 573 15.59 -35.32 29.35
N LEU A 574 15.94 -36.10 30.37
CA LEU A 574 17.30 -36.11 30.93
C LEU A 574 18.36 -36.57 29.92
N GLU A 575 18.04 -37.55 29.08
CA GLU A 575 18.96 -38.03 28.03
C GLU A 575 19.18 -37.00 26.93
N GLU A 576 18.14 -36.23 26.59
CA GLU A 576 18.26 -35.12 25.65
C GLU A 576 19.13 -34.00 26.23
N PHE A 577 18.90 -33.63 27.50
CA PHE A 577 19.72 -32.65 28.20
C PHE A 577 21.19 -33.06 28.28
N ARG A 578 21.48 -34.33 28.59
CA ARG A 578 22.83 -34.88 28.62
C ARG A 578 23.52 -34.79 27.26
N ARG A 579 22.78 -35.00 26.16
CA ARG A 579 23.31 -34.95 24.80
C ARG A 579 23.58 -33.53 24.31
N GLU A 580 22.65 -32.61 24.55
CA GLU A 580 22.72 -31.25 24.01
C GLU A 580 23.56 -30.30 24.86
N HIS A 581 23.54 -30.48 26.18
CA HIS A 581 24.22 -29.63 27.15
C HIS A 581 25.17 -30.46 28.03
N ALA A 582 25.99 -31.29 27.39
CA ALA A 582 26.85 -32.27 28.05
C ALA A 582 27.75 -31.65 29.14
N LEU A 583 28.31 -30.46 28.88
CA LEU A 583 29.19 -29.79 29.84
C LEU A 583 28.42 -29.27 31.06
N GLU A 584 27.18 -28.78 30.87
CA GLU A 584 26.33 -28.36 31.99
C GLU A 584 25.88 -29.56 32.82
N TYR A 585 25.45 -30.64 32.15
CA TYR A 585 25.09 -31.88 32.81
C TYR A 585 26.24 -32.43 33.67
N GLN A 586 27.45 -32.49 33.12
CA GLN A 586 28.63 -32.96 33.85
C GLN A 586 28.93 -32.10 35.08
N ARG A 587 28.87 -30.76 34.95
CA ARG A 587 29.08 -29.87 36.10
C ARG A 587 28.02 -30.04 37.18
N LEU A 588 26.74 -30.12 36.81
CA LEU A 588 25.64 -30.31 37.77
C LEU A 588 25.72 -31.66 38.48
N LYS A 589 26.17 -32.70 37.78
CA LYS A 589 26.42 -34.02 38.36
C LYS A 589 27.60 -33.98 39.34
N GLN A 590 28.69 -33.30 38.98
CA GLN A 590 29.88 -33.16 39.83
C GLN A 590 29.62 -32.28 41.07
N SER A 591 28.80 -31.23 40.95
CA SER A 591 28.44 -30.36 42.07
C SER A 591 27.35 -30.94 42.99
N GLY A 592 26.70 -32.03 42.59
CA GLY A 592 25.56 -32.61 43.30
C GLY A 592 24.27 -31.79 43.20
N GLU A 593 24.22 -30.78 42.31
CA GLU A 593 23.06 -29.89 42.18
C GLU A 593 21.99 -30.41 41.20
N LEU A 594 22.30 -31.46 40.42
CA LEU A 594 21.39 -32.01 39.42
C LEU A 594 20.00 -32.33 39.99
N GLU A 595 19.92 -32.97 41.15
CA GLU A 595 18.66 -33.36 41.80
C GLU A 595 17.76 -32.18 42.14
N LYS A 596 18.33 -30.99 42.42
CA LYS A 596 17.55 -29.77 42.72
C LYS A 596 16.75 -29.26 41.52
N HIS A 597 17.14 -29.68 40.31
CA HIS A 597 16.54 -29.25 39.06
C HIS A 597 15.69 -30.35 38.41
N LEU A 598 15.57 -31.52 39.03
CA LEU A 598 14.73 -32.59 38.53
C LEU A 598 13.27 -32.35 38.92
N VAL A 599 12.39 -32.42 37.92
CA VAL A 599 10.94 -32.30 38.05
C VAL A 599 10.26 -33.50 37.44
N ASP A 600 9.01 -33.76 37.85
CA ASP A 600 8.21 -34.80 37.20
C ASP A 600 7.93 -34.43 35.75
N ALA A 601 7.77 -35.46 34.91
CA ALA A 601 7.39 -35.27 33.51
C ALA A 601 6.09 -34.45 33.41
N PRO A 602 5.97 -33.55 32.41
CA PRO A 602 4.76 -32.77 32.20
C PRO A 602 3.52 -33.67 32.06
N SER A 603 2.40 -33.22 32.63
CA SER A 603 1.14 -33.95 32.53
C SER A 603 0.70 -34.10 31.07
N ARG A 604 -0.02 -35.19 30.75
CA ARG A 604 -0.52 -35.43 29.38
C ARG A 604 -1.30 -34.23 28.80
N PRO A 605 -2.21 -33.56 29.56
CA PRO A 605 -2.86 -32.36 29.06
C PRO A 605 -1.89 -31.21 28.74
N MET A 606 -0.86 -31.01 29.58
CA MET A 606 0.15 -29.97 29.37
C MET A 606 0.96 -30.22 28.10
N THR A 607 1.37 -31.47 27.87
CA THR A 607 2.13 -31.86 26.67
C THR A 607 1.29 -31.66 25.41
N ILE A 608 0.04 -32.15 25.39
CA ILE A 608 -0.85 -31.99 24.23
C ILE A 608 -1.14 -30.51 23.96
N GLY A 609 -1.47 -29.74 25.00
CA GLY A 609 -1.73 -28.30 24.87
C GLY A 609 -0.53 -27.52 24.35
N SER A 610 0.67 -27.83 24.86
CA SER A 610 1.93 -27.22 24.40
C SER A 610 2.24 -27.56 22.94
N THR A 611 1.97 -28.79 22.52
CA THR A 611 2.15 -29.23 21.13
C THR A 611 1.19 -28.49 20.19
N ILE A 612 -0.11 -28.42 20.52
CA ILE A 612 -1.09 -27.69 19.72
C ILE A 612 -0.71 -26.21 19.64
N LEU A 613 -0.38 -25.59 20.77
CA LEU A 613 0.06 -24.20 20.82
C LEU A 613 1.29 -23.95 19.94
N GLY A 614 2.30 -24.81 20.03
CA GLY A 614 3.51 -24.71 19.23
C GLY A 614 3.23 -24.78 17.73
N PHE A 615 2.44 -25.76 17.28
CA PHE A 615 2.06 -25.85 15.86
C PHE A 615 1.24 -24.65 15.39
N VAL A 616 0.33 -24.12 16.21
CA VAL A 616 -0.46 -22.91 15.89
C VAL A 616 0.47 -21.71 15.71
N LEU A 617 1.38 -21.47 16.66
CA LEU A 617 2.33 -20.36 16.59
C LEU A 617 3.28 -20.47 15.39
N ILE A 618 3.79 -21.66 15.09
CA ILE A 618 4.62 -21.90 13.90
C ILE A 618 3.80 -21.62 12.63
N SER A 619 2.58 -22.14 12.55
CA SER A 619 1.71 -21.94 11.38
C SER A 619 1.45 -20.45 11.13
N ILE A 620 1.14 -19.69 12.18
CA ILE A 620 0.98 -18.23 12.10
C ILE A 620 2.28 -17.57 11.64
N GLY A 621 3.42 -17.93 12.24
CA GLY A 621 4.72 -17.38 11.85
C GLY A 621 5.08 -17.65 10.38
N LEU A 622 4.80 -18.86 9.87
CA LEU A 622 5.02 -19.21 8.47
C LEU A 622 4.06 -18.45 7.54
N ILE A 623 2.79 -18.26 7.92
CA ILE A 623 1.86 -17.42 7.16
C ILE A 623 2.38 -15.99 7.10
N LEU A 624 2.86 -15.43 8.21
CA LEU A 624 3.45 -14.09 8.25
C LEU A 624 4.70 -14.00 7.35
N LEU A 625 5.56 -15.02 7.36
CA LEU A 625 6.72 -15.10 6.47
C LEU A 625 6.28 -15.10 5.00
N VAL A 626 5.26 -15.88 4.63
CA VAL A 626 4.73 -15.90 3.26
C VAL A 626 4.19 -14.52 2.86
N LEU A 627 3.49 -13.82 3.75
CA LEU A 627 3.01 -12.45 3.48
C LEU A 627 4.18 -11.46 3.28
N VAL A 628 5.24 -11.55 4.08
CA VAL A 628 6.45 -10.74 3.92
C VAL A 628 7.12 -11.02 2.57
N LEU A 629 7.29 -12.30 2.20
CA LEU A 629 7.88 -12.69 0.92
C LEU A 629 7.01 -12.23 -0.26
N ALA A 630 5.69 -12.38 -0.16
CA ALA A 630 4.75 -11.86 -1.15
C ALA A 630 4.83 -10.33 -1.27
N GLY A 631 5.10 -9.63 -0.16
CA GLY A 631 5.39 -8.20 -0.13
C GLY A 631 6.58 -7.82 -1.01
N PHE A 632 7.69 -8.55 -0.91
CA PHE A 632 8.87 -8.32 -1.76
C PHE A 632 8.60 -8.60 -3.23
N LEU A 633 7.89 -9.69 -3.55
CA LEU A 633 7.53 -10.02 -4.93
C LEU A 633 6.59 -8.98 -5.56
N GLY A 634 5.65 -8.46 -4.77
CA GLY A 634 4.70 -7.43 -5.21
C GLY A 634 5.31 -6.03 -5.39
N ARG A 635 6.51 -5.77 -4.85
CA ARG A 635 7.27 -4.53 -5.10
C ARG A 635 8.14 -4.58 -6.36
N ALA A 636 8.50 -5.78 -6.81
CA ALA A 636 9.40 -6.00 -7.94
C ALA A 636 8.68 -5.96 -9.30
N GLY A 637 7.34 -6.00 -9.31
CA GLY A 637 6.49 -5.82 -10.49
C GLY A 637 5.72 -4.51 -10.42
#